data_AF-A0A7N4PQB3-F1
#
_entry.id   AF-A0A7N4PQB3-F1
#
_cell.length_a   1.000
_cell.length_b   1.000
_cell.length_c   1.000
_cell.angle_alpha   90.00
_cell.angle_beta   90.00
_cell.angle_gamma   90.00
#
_symmetry.space_group_name_H-M   'P 1'
#
loop_
_entity.id
_entity.type
_entity.pdbx_description
1 polymer ?
#
loop_
_entity_poly.entity_id
_entity_poly.type
_entity_poly.pdbx_seq_one_letter_code
_entity_poly.pdbx_strand_id
1 'polypeptide(L)'
;MVLKEASAYLGVWLLCTLIPPLLTDEAVILPAPPDLSVHSTNMKHILTWSPVIVPGETVNYSVEYQGEYERYYTSSHWIPSSWCSSISTPECNVTDDITATVAYNFRVKAILGTQSSAWSTLKELFNRNSTVLTSPRMKIIKDGYHLIVEFEDMGPYFEFNVTYWKKSPNSQELYKIVREGGSLEHLVTMEAGAEYCVKAQTVVEIIERSSAFNQVECIRAQDESHLLALVLFSSTGLILLVVGLPLFIWKMSQLLRYSCCPVVVLPDTLKITDSPQKLISCKKEDIETCDTVVRVMYSEELFRSWIQETL
;
A
#
# COMPACT_ATOMS: atom_id res chain seq x y z
N MET A 1 -97.20 -9.77 -44.46
CA MET A 1 -96.48 -9.58 -43.18
C MET A 1 -95.19 -10.40 -43.26
N VAL A 2 -94.13 -9.85 -43.90
CA VAL A 2 -92.86 -10.57 -44.18
C VAL A 2 -91.66 -9.59 -44.15
N LEU A 3 -91.80 -8.40 -44.74
CA LEU A 3 -90.74 -7.38 -44.82
C LEU A 3 -90.20 -6.86 -43.47
N LYS A 4 -90.84 -7.19 -42.33
CA LYS A 4 -90.46 -6.69 -41.00
C LYS A 4 -89.45 -7.57 -40.26
N GLU A 5 -89.28 -8.82 -40.67
CA GLU A 5 -88.33 -9.76 -40.04
C GLU A 5 -86.94 -9.64 -40.68
N ALA A 6 -86.88 -9.50 -42.01
CA ALA A 6 -85.62 -9.36 -42.75
C ALA A 6 -84.74 -8.18 -42.27
N SER A 7 -85.35 -7.05 -41.88
CA SER A 7 -84.58 -5.89 -41.37
C SER A 7 -84.00 -6.11 -39.98
N ALA A 8 -84.59 -6.99 -39.16
CA ALA A 8 -84.04 -7.35 -37.86
C ALA A 8 -82.77 -8.20 -38.01
N TYR A 9 -82.79 -9.20 -38.89
CA TYR A 9 -81.63 -10.05 -39.15
C TYR A 9 -80.46 -9.28 -39.78
N LEU A 10 -80.72 -8.36 -40.73
CA LEU A 10 -79.65 -7.50 -41.27
C LEU A 10 -79.02 -6.59 -40.20
N GLY A 11 -79.82 -6.01 -39.30
CA GLY A 11 -79.32 -5.15 -38.22
C GLY A 11 -78.43 -5.91 -37.24
N VAL A 12 -78.80 -7.13 -36.86
CA VAL A 12 -78.01 -8.00 -35.98
C VAL A 12 -76.69 -8.42 -36.66
N TRP A 13 -76.72 -8.77 -37.95
CA TRP A 13 -75.49 -9.12 -38.69
C TRP A 13 -74.51 -7.94 -38.79
N LEU A 14 -74.99 -6.72 -39.08
CA LEU A 14 -74.13 -5.53 -39.11
C LEU A 14 -73.48 -5.25 -37.74
N LEU A 15 -74.23 -5.42 -36.64
CA LEU A 15 -73.71 -5.22 -35.29
C LEU A 15 -72.62 -6.23 -34.92
N CYS A 16 -72.76 -7.50 -35.34
CA CYS A 16 -71.70 -8.50 -35.15
C CYS A 16 -70.43 -8.20 -35.96
N THR A 17 -70.53 -7.57 -37.13
CA THR A 17 -69.36 -7.16 -37.95
C THR A 17 -68.65 -5.89 -37.47
N LEU A 18 -69.20 -5.17 -36.48
CA LEU A 18 -68.65 -3.93 -35.95
C LEU A 18 -67.99 -4.08 -34.57
N ILE A 19 -67.95 -5.30 -34.03
CA ILE A 19 -67.09 -5.64 -32.89
C ILE A 19 -65.69 -5.86 -33.45
N PRO A 20 -64.69 -4.99 -33.21
CA PRO A 20 -63.31 -5.30 -33.58
C PRO A 20 -62.90 -6.58 -32.83
N PRO A 21 -62.14 -7.50 -33.46
CA PRO A 21 -61.64 -8.66 -32.75
C PRO A 21 -60.83 -8.16 -31.56
N LEU A 22 -61.27 -8.53 -30.35
CA LEU A 22 -60.50 -8.25 -29.15
C LEU A 22 -59.17 -8.97 -29.32
N LEU A 23 -58.10 -8.19 -29.55
CA LEU A 23 -56.74 -8.70 -29.51
C LEU A 23 -56.53 -9.27 -28.11
N THR A 24 -56.66 -10.59 -28.00
CA THR A 24 -56.11 -11.33 -26.88
C THR A 24 -54.61 -11.14 -26.96
N ASP A 25 -54.12 -10.17 -26.19
CA ASP A 25 -52.71 -9.99 -25.92
C ASP A 25 -52.13 -11.36 -25.55
N GLU A 26 -51.24 -11.88 -26.41
CA GLU A 26 -50.74 -13.24 -26.29
C GLU A 26 -49.72 -13.25 -25.15
N ALA A 27 -50.25 -13.32 -23.92
CA ALA A 27 -49.54 -13.08 -22.67
C ALA A 27 -48.24 -13.88 -22.62
N VAL A 28 -47.13 -13.19 -22.92
CA VAL A 28 -45.83 -13.79 -23.16
C VAL A 28 -45.35 -14.46 -21.86
N ILE A 29 -45.54 -15.78 -21.78
CA ILE A 29 -45.24 -16.58 -20.59
C ILE A 29 -43.72 -16.58 -20.37
N LEU A 30 -43.28 -15.64 -19.54
CA LEU A 30 -41.87 -15.44 -19.23
C LEU A 30 -41.33 -16.67 -18.47
N PRO A 31 -40.34 -17.40 -19.02
CA PRO A 31 -39.85 -18.63 -18.40
C PRO A 31 -39.09 -18.33 -17.11
N ALA A 32 -39.10 -19.28 -16.17
CA ALA A 32 -38.32 -19.19 -14.94
C ALA A 32 -36.81 -19.29 -15.25
N PRO A 33 -35.92 -18.48 -14.65
CA PRO A 33 -34.49 -18.53 -14.90
C PRO A 33 -33.88 -19.92 -14.61
N PRO A 34 -33.25 -20.60 -15.58
CA PRO A 34 -32.64 -21.90 -15.32
C PRO A 34 -31.26 -21.79 -14.65
N ASP A 35 -30.75 -22.93 -14.18
CA ASP A 35 -29.35 -23.14 -13.77
C ASP A 35 -28.78 -22.18 -12.72
N LEU A 36 -29.57 -21.91 -11.68
CA LEU A 36 -29.11 -21.19 -10.49
C LEU A 36 -27.90 -21.89 -9.85
N SER A 37 -26.84 -21.12 -9.59
CA SER A 37 -25.64 -21.58 -8.88
C SER A 37 -24.99 -20.44 -8.07
N VAL A 38 -24.23 -20.77 -7.03
CA VAL A 38 -23.50 -19.78 -6.21
C VAL A 38 -22.00 -19.96 -6.37
N HIS A 39 -21.32 -18.92 -6.86
CA HIS A 39 -19.86 -18.84 -6.87
C HIS A 39 -19.37 -18.14 -5.60
N SER A 40 -18.44 -18.78 -4.89
CA SER A 40 -18.02 -18.36 -3.56
C SER A 40 -16.50 -18.41 -3.39
N THR A 41 -15.88 -17.24 -3.32
CA THR A 41 -14.44 -17.08 -3.14
C THR A 41 -14.16 -15.93 -2.17
N ASN A 42 -13.26 -16.13 -1.21
CA ASN A 42 -12.83 -15.14 -0.22
C ASN A 42 -14.02 -14.42 0.47
N MET A 43 -14.95 -15.20 1.04
CA MET A 43 -16.19 -14.70 1.65
C MET A 43 -17.10 -13.82 0.78
N LYS A 44 -16.80 -13.64 -0.52
CA LYS A 44 -17.67 -13.00 -1.49
C LYS A 44 -18.53 -14.06 -2.19
N HIS A 45 -19.84 -13.80 -2.24
CA HIS A 45 -20.86 -14.76 -2.65
C HIS A 45 -21.71 -14.18 -3.79
N ILE A 46 -21.56 -14.74 -4.99
CA ILE A 46 -22.30 -14.33 -6.20
C ILE A 46 -23.26 -15.43 -6.61
N LEU A 47 -24.56 -15.14 -6.58
CA LEU A 47 -25.60 -15.98 -7.19
C LEU A 47 -25.66 -15.68 -8.69
N THR A 48 -25.71 -16.72 -9.52
CA THR A 48 -25.77 -16.62 -10.99
C THR A 48 -26.84 -17.55 -11.55
N TRP A 49 -27.35 -17.26 -12.75
CA TRP A 49 -28.35 -18.06 -13.45
C TRP A 49 -28.22 -17.92 -14.98
N SER A 50 -28.82 -18.83 -15.73
CA SER A 50 -28.95 -18.71 -17.18
C SER A 50 -29.91 -17.55 -17.53
N PRO A 51 -29.53 -16.59 -18.41
CA PRO A 51 -30.37 -15.45 -18.73
C PRO A 51 -31.63 -15.83 -19.52
N VAL A 52 -32.75 -15.20 -19.19
CA VAL A 52 -34.01 -15.28 -19.95
C VAL A 52 -33.96 -14.29 -21.10
N ILE A 53 -34.02 -14.80 -22.34
CA ILE A 53 -33.90 -14.00 -23.57
C ILE A 53 -35.28 -13.78 -24.17
N VAL A 54 -35.69 -12.52 -24.34
CA VAL A 54 -36.88 -12.10 -25.09
C VAL A 54 -36.43 -11.16 -26.22
N PRO A 55 -36.76 -11.43 -27.50
CA PRO A 55 -36.25 -10.63 -28.63
C PRO A 55 -36.67 -9.16 -28.56
N GLY A 56 -35.69 -8.26 -28.59
CA GLY A 56 -35.92 -6.80 -28.56
C GLY A 56 -36.15 -6.20 -27.17
N GLU A 57 -36.28 -7.03 -26.13
CA GLU A 57 -36.69 -6.62 -24.79
C GLU A 57 -35.56 -6.77 -23.76
N THR A 58 -35.64 -6.00 -22.67
CA THR A 58 -34.73 -6.11 -21.52
C THR A 58 -35.44 -6.76 -20.35
N VAL A 59 -35.04 -7.99 -20.01
CA VAL A 59 -35.58 -8.74 -18.87
C VAL A 59 -34.82 -8.37 -17.60
N ASN A 60 -35.54 -7.98 -16.56
CA ASN A 60 -35.01 -7.76 -15.22
C ASN A 60 -35.22 -9.00 -14.33
N TYR A 61 -34.55 -9.06 -13.19
CA TYR A 61 -34.63 -10.13 -12.22
C TYR A 61 -34.81 -9.59 -10.80
N SER A 62 -35.57 -10.32 -9.98
CA SER A 62 -35.58 -10.17 -8.52
C SER A 62 -35.00 -11.42 -7.87
N VAL A 63 -34.15 -11.22 -6.86
CA VAL A 63 -33.59 -12.28 -6.02
C VAL A 63 -34.18 -12.21 -4.62
N GLU A 64 -34.57 -13.37 -4.09
CA GLU A 64 -35.00 -13.54 -2.69
C GLU A 64 -34.29 -14.74 -2.05
N TYR A 65 -34.17 -14.74 -0.73
CA TYR A 65 -33.46 -15.77 0.03
C TYR A 65 -34.21 -16.23 1.28
N GLN A 66 -33.78 -17.38 1.82
CA GLN A 66 -34.19 -17.92 3.11
C GLN A 66 -32.96 -18.42 3.88
N GLY A 67 -32.79 -17.96 5.12
CA GLY A 67 -31.88 -18.58 6.07
C GLY A 67 -32.44 -19.88 6.62
N GLU A 68 -31.78 -20.38 7.66
CA GLU A 68 -32.21 -21.61 8.34
C GLU A 68 -33.50 -21.44 9.13
N TYR A 69 -33.67 -20.29 9.80
CA TYR A 69 -34.88 -19.99 10.55
C TYR A 69 -36.11 -19.93 9.65
N GLU A 70 -36.01 -19.24 8.50
CA GLU A 70 -37.12 -19.09 7.57
C GLU A 70 -37.56 -20.44 7.02
N ARG A 71 -36.62 -21.30 6.61
CA ARG A 71 -36.96 -22.64 6.08
C ARG A 71 -37.67 -23.52 7.11
N TYR A 72 -37.27 -23.49 8.39
CA TYR A 72 -37.83 -24.39 9.40
C TYR A 72 -39.10 -23.85 10.08
N TYR A 73 -39.21 -22.53 10.30
CA TYR A 73 -40.27 -21.94 11.13
C TYR A 73 -41.25 -21.06 10.36
N THR A 74 -40.84 -20.47 9.23
CA THR A 74 -41.67 -19.54 8.44
C THR A 74 -41.52 -19.78 6.93
N SER A 75 -41.65 -21.03 6.48
CA SER A 75 -41.25 -21.49 5.14
C SER A 75 -41.90 -20.78 3.93
N SER A 76 -42.99 -20.04 4.14
CA SER A 76 -43.63 -19.16 3.15
C SER A 76 -43.01 -17.76 3.06
N HIS A 77 -42.25 -17.34 4.07
CA HIS A 77 -41.56 -16.05 4.13
C HIS A 77 -40.20 -16.14 3.42
N TRP A 78 -39.97 -15.19 2.51
CA TRP A 78 -38.74 -15.03 1.76
C TRP A 78 -38.29 -13.58 1.87
N ILE A 79 -36.99 -13.37 2.04
CA ILE A 79 -36.41 -12.05 2.26
C ILE A 79 -35.88 -11.54 0.90
N PRO A 80 -36.24 -10.33 0.46
CA PRO A 80 -35.66 -9.76 -0.76
C PRO A 80 -34.18 -9.44 -0.56
N SER A 81 -33.36 -9.76 -1.57
CA SER A 81 -31.95 -9.36 -1.57
C SER A 81 -31.81 -7.84 -1.58
N SER A 82 -30.90 -7.33 -0.74
CA SER A 82 -30.69 -5.90 -0.51
C SER A 82 -30.36 -5.12 -1.79
N TRP A 83 -29.67 -5.77 -2.73
CA TRP A 83 -29.13 -5.14 -3.94
C TRP A 83 -29.82 -5.59 -5.24
N CYS A 84 -30.59 -6.67 -5.21
CA CYS A 84 -31.02 -7.42 -6.39
C CYS A 84 -32.54 -7.50 -6.54
N SER A 85 -33.24 -6.39 -6.29
CA SER A 85 -34.70 -6.31 -6.36
C SER A 85 -35.25 -6.15 -7.79
N SER A 86 -34.53 -5.47 -8.68
CA SER A 86 -34.85 -5.34 -10.11
C SER A 86 -33.58 -5.04 -10.92
N ILE A 87 -32.77 -6.06 -11.21
CA ILE A 87 -31.50 -5.95 -11.94
C ILE A 87 -31.59 -6.60 -13.32
N SER A 88 -30.91 -6.07 -14.34
CA SER A 88 -30.87 -6.67 -15.70
C SER A 88 -29.75 -7.70 -15.90
N THR A 89 -28.80 -7.77 -14.96
CA THR A 89 -27.69 -8.74 -14.97
C THR A 89 -28.16 -10.13 -14.50
N PRO A 90 -27.70 -11.23 -15.12
CA PRO A 90 -28.00 -12.60 -14.69
C PRO A 90 -27.13 -13.06 -13.50
N GLU A 91 -26.68 -12.11 -12.68
CA GLU A 91 -25.86 -12.31 -11.50
C GLU A 91 -26.21 -11.31 -10.40
N CYS A 92 -26.04 -11.72 -9.14
CA CYS A 92 -26.34 -10.94 -7.95
C CYS A 92 -25.27 -11.16 -6.86
N ASN A 93 -24.77 -10.08 -6.27
CA ASN A 93 -23.93 -10.14 -5.08
C ASN A 93 -24.80 -10.29 -3.82
N VAL A 94 -24.87 -11.50 -3.27
CA VAL A 94 -25.66 -11.86 -2.08
C VAL A 94 -24.84 -11.85 -0.79
N THR A 95 -23.59 -11.36 -0.82
CA THR A 95 -22.65 -11.42 0.31
C THR A 95 -23.23 -10.83 1.61
N ASP A 96 -23.84 -9.65 1.52
CA ASP A 96 -24.38 -8.92 2.68
C ASP A 96 -25.69 -9.54 3.21
N ASP A 97 -26.41 -10.27 2.35
CA ASP A 97 -27.68 -10.92 2.69
C ASP A 97 -27.48 -12.16 3.60
N ILE A 98 -26.28 -12.78 3.60
CA ILE A 98 -25.98 -14.07 4.27
C ILE A 98 -24.97 -13.97 5.43
N THR A 99 -25.37 -13.21 6.46
CA THR A 99 -24.55 -12.85 7.63
C THR A 99 -24.22 -13.98 8.62
N ALA A 100 -24.84 -15.16 8.54
CA ALA A 100 -24.62 -16.29 9.45
C ALA A 100 -23.99 -17.53 8.77
N THR A 101 -23.32 -18.40 9.53
CA THR A 101 -22.68 -19.64 9.00
C THR A 101 -23.68 -20.80 8.89
N VAL A 102 -24.87 -20.52 8.37
CA VAL A 102 -25.95 -21.50 8.14
C VAL A 102 -26.09 -21.85 6.66
N ALA A 103 -26.87 -22.89 6.36
CA ALA A 103 -27.29 -23.15 4.99
C ALA A 103 -28.43 -22.19 4.59
N TYR A 104 -28.36 -21.64 3.38
CA TYR A 104 -29.32 -20.72 2.77
C TYR A 104 -29.96 -21.33 1.52
N ASN A 105 -31.17 -20.89 1.22
CA ASN A 105 -31.80 -21.11 -0.09
C ASN A 105 -31.97 -19.78 -0.81
N PHE A 106 -31.91 -19.81 -2.13
CA PHE A 106 -32.07 -18.63 -3.01
C PHE A 106 -33.10 -18.93 -4.08
N ARG A 107 -33.88 -17.91 -4.46
CA ARG A 107 -34.78 -17.97 -5.62
C ARG A 107 -34.70 -16.72 -6.47
N VAL A 108 -34.92 -16.89 -7.76
CA VAL A 108 -34.88 -15.83 -8.77
C VAL A 108 -36.10 -15.93 -9.68
N LYS A 109 -36.70 -14.79 -10.01
CA LYS A 109 -37.71 -14.67 -11.07
C LYS A 109 -37.25 -13.65 -12.10
N ALA A 110 -37.66 -13.85 -13.35
CA ALA A 110 -37.60 -12.85 -14.39
C ALA A 110 -38.82 -11.91 -14.30
N ILE A 111 -38.66 -10.67 -14.77
CA ILE A 111 -39.67 -9.62 -14.85
C ILE A 111 -39.53 -8.93 -16.21
N LEU A 112 -40.65 -8.73 -16.90
CA LEU A 112 -40.73 -7.94 -18.13
C LEU A 112 -42.00 -7.07 -18.10
N GLY A 113 -41.81 -5.75 -17.92
CA GLY A 113 -42.92 -4.83 -17.71
C GLY A 113 -43.73 -5.18 -16.47
N THR A 114 -45.02 -5.51 -16.67
CA THR A 114 -45.93 -6.00 -15.63
C THR A 114 -45.94 -7.52 -15.47
N GLN A 115 -45.33 -8.27 -16.39
CA GLN A 115 -45.28 -9.73 -16.35
C GLN A 115 -44.08 -10.21 -15.52
N SER A 116 -44.21 -11.37 -14.88
CA SER A 116 -43.11 -12.02 -14.17
C SER A 116 -43.20 -13.54 -14.28
N SER A 117 -42.05 -14.20 -14.26
CA SER A 117 -41.96 -15.66 -14.34
C SER A 117 -42.40 -16.34 -13.04
N ALA A 118 -42.61 -17.65 -13.10
CA ALA A 118 -42.49 -18.47 -11.91
C ALA A 118 -41.09 -18.31 -11.26
N TRP A 119 -41.02 -18.51 -9.94
CA TRP A 119 -39.75 -18.55 -9.22
C TRP A 119 -38.97 -19.81 -9.60
N SER A 120 -37.69 -19.64 -9.93
CA SER A 120 -36.70 -20.71 -9.95
C SER A 120 -35.93 -20.71 -8.64
N THR A 121 -35.57 -21.88 -8.12
CA THR A 121 -34.99 -22.05 -6.78
C THR A 121 -33.69 -22.84 -6.87
N LEU A 122 -32.71 -22.50 -6.04
CA LEU A 122 -31.42 -23.17 -5.97
C LEU A 122 -31.60 -24.66 -5.61
N LYS A 123 -30.92 -25.55 -6.34
CA LYS A 123 -31.10 -27.02 -6.24
C LYS A 123 -30.54 -27.60 -4.94
N GLU A 124 -29.44 -27.03 -4.45
CA GLU A 124 -28.74 -27.43 -3.22
C GLU A 124 -28.55 -26.20 -2.33
N LEU A 125 -28.63 -26.38 -1.00
CA LEU A 125 -28.55 -25.26 -0.07
C LEU A 125 -27.11 -24.74 0.08
N PHE A 126 -26.90 -23.44 -0.11
CA PHE A 126 -25.57 -22.83 -0.02
C PHE A 126 -25.21 -22.47 1.43
N ASN A 127 -24.07 -22.93 1.94
CA ASN A 127 -23.49 -22.43 3.20
C ASN A 127 -22.15 -21.76 2.91
N ARG A 128 -21.93 -20.56 3.45
CA ARG A 128 -20.68 -19.78 3.26
C ARG A 128 -19.40 -20.51 3.68
N ASN A 129 -19.48 -21.52 4.57
CA ASN A 129 -18.35 -22.38 4.90
C ASN A 129 -17.81 -23.15 3.67
N SER A 130 -18.61 -23.36 2.62
CA SER A 130 -18.16 -23.98 1.35
C SER A 130 -17.23 -23.10 0.50
N THR A 131 -16.97 -21.84 0.90
CA THR A 131 -16.18 -20.87 0.13
C THR A 131 -14.74 -21.34 -0.15
N VAL A 132 -14.17 -20.87 -1.26
CA VAL A 132 -12.75 -21.06 -1.58
C VAL A 132 -11.95 -19.90 -0.98
N LEU A 133 -10.99 -20.21 -0.10
CA LEU A 133 -10.05 -19.22 0.46
C LEU A 133 -8.74 -19.24 -0.32
N THR A 134 -8.36 -18.11 -0.91
CA THR A 134 -7.07 -17.95 -1.61
C THR A 134 -5.97 -17.52 -0.64
N SER A 135 -4.73 -17.87 -0.97
CA SER A 135 -3.55 -17.30 -0.32
C SER A 135 -3.53 -15.78 -0.44
N PRO A 136 -3.04 -15.05 0.57
CA PRO A 136 -3.06 -13.60 0.56
C PRO A 136 -2.01 -13.05 -0.40
N ARG A 137 -2.34 -11.93 -1.08
CA ARG A 137 -1.32 -11.10 -1.72
C ARG A 137 -0.56 -10.37 -0.63
N MET A 138 0.73 -10.63 -0.57
CA MET A 138 1.69 -10.06 0.37
C MET A 138 2.67 -9.19 -0.41
N LYS A 139 3.23 -8.20 0.25
CA LYS A 139 4.32 -7.36 -0.26
C LYS A 139 5.31 -7.13 0.86
N ILE A 140 6.55 -7.62 0.69
CA ILE A 140 7.63 -7.36 1.64
C ILE A 140 8.23 -5.98 1.37
N ILE A 141 8.40 -5.20 2.44
CA ILE A 141 9.02 -3.88 2.46
C ILE A 141 10.23 -3.93 3.39
N LYS A 142 11.36 -3.37 2.93
CA LYS A 142 12.55 -3.14 3.76
C LYS A 142 12.74 -1.64 3.96
N ASP A 143 12.65 -1.20 5.21
CA ASP A 143 13.00 0.16 5.62
C ASP A 143 14.27 0.12 6.50
N GLY A 144 15.42 0.42 5.89
CA GLY A 144 16.73 0.19 6.51
C GLY A 144 16.95 -1.28 6.90
N TYR A 145 16.85 -1.56 8.21
CA TYR A 145 16.92 -2.91 8.77
C TYR A 145 15.55 -3.50 9.15
N HIS A 146 14.45 -2.74 9.06
CA HIS A 146 13.13 -3.20 9.41
C HIS A 146 12.52 -4.07 8.30
N LEU A 147 12.09 -5.28 8.66
CA LEU A 147 11.25 -6.15 7.83
C LEU A 147 9.79 -5.81 8.10
N ILE A 148 9.11 -5.27 7.09
CA ILE A 148 7.71 -4.85 7.12
C ILE A 148 6.95 -5.65 6.07
N VAL A 149 5.69 -5.99 6.35
CA VAL A 149 4.77 -6.58 5.35
C VAL A 149 3.52 -5.74 5.18
N GLU A 150 2.99 -5.77 3.97
CA GLU A 150 1.71 -5.18 3.57
C GLU A 150 0.86 -6.29 2.93
N PHE A 151 -0.44 -6.32 3.23
CA PHE A 151 -1.39 -7.27 2.66
C PHE A 151 -2.46 -6.55 1.85
N GLU A 152 -2.96 -7.19 0.79
CA GLU A 152 -4.17 -6.73 0.10
C GLU A 152 -5.38 -6.76 1.06
N ASP A 153 -6.23 -5.73 1.03
CA ASP A 153 -7.48 -5.75 1.79
C ASP A 153 -8.46 -6.77 1.19
N MET A 154 -8.85 -7.74 2.01
CA MET A 154 -9.77 -8.82 1.69
C MET A 154 -11.11 -8.68 2.43
N GLY A 155 -11.28 -7.61 3.23
CA GLY A 155 -12.47 -7.33 4.02
C GLY A 155 -12.39 -7.80 5.49
N PRO A 156 -13.35 -7.38 6.33
CA PRO A 156 -13.25 -7.44 7.80
C PRO A 156 -13.36 -8.84 8.43
N TYR A 157 -13.45 -9.90 7.61
CA TYR A 157 -13.46 -11.29 8.06
C TYR A 157 -12.10 -11.99 7.95
N PHE A 158 -11.07 -11.28 7.48
CA PHE A 158 -9.75 -11.84 7.18
C PHE A 158 -8.69 -11.40 8.18
N GLU A 159 -8.14 -12.38 8.92
CA GLU A 159 -6.82 -12.24 9.53
C GLU A 159 -5.75 -12.92 8.65
N PHE A 160 -4.49 -12.49 8.78
CA PHE A 160 -3.35 -13.07 8.09
C PHE A 160 -2.40 -13.69 9.11
N ASN A 161 -2.21 -15.01 9.05
CA ASN A 161 -1.20 -15.70 9.86
C ASN A 161 0.14 -15.66 9.10
N VAL A 162 1.07 -14.85 9.59
CA VAL A 162 2.37 -14.57 9.00
C VAL A 162 3.44 -15.37 9.73
N THR A 163 4.21 -16.15 8.98
CA THR A 163 5.33 -16.95 9.50
C THR A 163 6.64 -16.48 8.86
N TYR A 164 7.63 -16.15 9.67
CA TYR A 164 8.87 -15.51 9.21
C TYR A 164 10.10 -16.02 9.97
N TRP A 165 11.25 -16.09 9.28
CA TRP A 165 12.49 -16.62 9.87
C TRP A 165 13.74 -16.06 9.19
N LYS A 166 14.85 -16.05 9.92
CA LYS A 166 16.19 -15.77 9.38
C LYS A 166 16.69 -17.00 8.62
N LYS A 167 16.92 -16.91 7.32
CA LYS A 167 17.30 -18.02 6.43
C LYS A 167 18.64 -18.66 6.84
N SER A 168 18.59 -19.67 7.71
CA SER A 168 19.75 -20.38 8.24
C SER A 168 19.35 -21.79 8.72
N PRO A 169 20.28 -22.77 8.81
CA PRO A 169 19.90 -24.18 9.01
C PRO A 169 19.12 -24.48 10.30
N ASN A 170 19.31 -23.67 11.34
CA ASN A 170 18.75 -23.88 12.68
C ASN A 170 17.84 -22.71 13.14
N SER A 171 17.27 -21.94 12.21
CA SER A 171 16.34 -20.86 12.57
C SER A 171 15.00 -21.39 13.05
N GLN A 172 14.53 -20.89 14.18
CA GLN A 172 13.14 -21.04 14.58
C GLN A 172 12.23 -20.16 13.69
N GLU A 173 11.09 -20.69 13.27
CA GLU A 173 10.03 -19.90 12.65
C GLU A 173 9.28 -19.07 13.72
N LEU A 174 9.14 -17.77 13.46
CA LEU A 174 8.38 -16.82 14.26
C LEU A 174 7.01 -16.59 13.61
N TYR A 175 6.02 -16.25 14.43
CA TYR A 175 4.61 -16.14 14.02
C TYR A 175 4.03 -14.79 14.48
N LYS A 176 3.25 -14.16 13.60
CA LYS A 176 2.48 -12.95 13.90
C LYS A 176 1.14 -13.01 13.18
N ILE A 177 0.07 -12.64 13.88
CA ILE A 177 -1.25 -12.42 13.28
C ILE A 177 -1.36 -10.93 12.92
N VAL A 178 -1.77 -10.64 11.68
CA VAL A 178 -2.14 -9.29 11.21
C VAL A 178 -3.65 -9.28 10.98
N ARG A 179 -4.35 -8.26 11.47
CA ARG A 179 -5.82 -8.21 11.51
C ARG A 179 -6.49 -7.37 10.42
N GLU A 180 -5.73 -6.53 9.74
CA GLU A 180 -6.26 -5.51 8.85
C GLU A 180 -5.39 -5.43 7.59
N GLY A 181 -6.01 -5.60 6.43
CA GLY A 181 -5.35 -5.42 5.14
C GLY A 181 -5.07 -3.94 4.85
N GLY A 182 -4.17 -3.65 3.92
CA GLY A 182 -3.72 -2.29 3.60
C GLY A 182 -2.86 -1.63 4.69
N SER A 183 -2.66 -2.27 5.84
CA SER A 183 -1.78 -1.80 6.91
C SER A 183 -0.31 -2.20 6.69
N LEU A 184 0.62 -1.39 7.23
CA LEU A 184 2.06 -1.66 7.20
C LEU A 184 2.51 -2.27 8.53
N GLU A 185 2.89 -3.55 8.51
CA GLU A 185 3.11 -4.33 9.71
C GLU A 185 4.56 -4.78 9.91
N HIS A 186 5.20 -4.26 10.95
CA HIS A 186 6.58 -4.61 11.31
C HIS A 186 6.66 -6.05 11.87
N LEU A 187 7.55 -6.87 11.30
CA LEU A 187 7.82 -8.23 11.75
C LEU A 187 9.06 -8.32 12.65
N VAL A 188 10.20 -7.77 12.21
CA VAL A 188 11.49 -7.88 12.91
C VAL A 188 12.51 -6.86 12.39
N THR A 189 13.39 -6.39 13.27
CA THR A 189 14.62 -5.70 12.87
C THR A 189 15.67 -6.74 12.48
N MET A 190 16.03 -6.77 11.20
CA MET A 190 16.95 -7.74 10.62
C MET A 190 18.40 -7.51 11.03
N GLU A 191 19.14 -8.60 11.27
CA GLU A 191 20.61 -8.55 11.39
C GLU A 191 21.27 -8.14 10.07
N ALA A 192 22.36 -7.37 10.14
CA ALA A 192 23.10 -6.89 8.98
C ALA A 192 23.60 -8.05 8.08
N GLY A 193 23.46 -7.87 6.77
CA GLY A 193 23.86 -8.84 5.74
C GLY A 193 23.12 -10.19 5.76
N ALA A 194 22.20 -10.43 6.70
CA ALA A 194 21.41 -11.65 6.78
C ALA A 194 20.23 -11.63 5.79
N GLU A 195 19.72 -12.81 5.45
CA GLU A 195 18.53 -12.99 4.61
C GLU A 195 17.37 -13.49 5.49
N TYR A 196 16.19 -12.91 5.35
CA TYR A 196 14.97 -13.30 6.06
C TYR A 196 13.91 -13.70 5.05
N CYS A 197 13.13 -14.73 5.37
CA CYS A 197 12.06 -15.26 4.55
C CYS A 197 10.72 -15.15 5.27
N VAL A 198 9.64 -14.95 4.50
CA VAL A 198 8.27 -14.80 5.00
C VAL A 198 7.32 -15.65 4.14
N LYS A 199 6.32 -16.24 4.77
CA LYS A 199 5.15 -16.87 4.16
C LYS A 199 3.90 -16.46 4.97
N ALA A 200 2.74 -16.36 4.33
CA ALA A 200 1.50 -16.01 4.98
C ALA A 200 0.30 -16.78 4.40
N GLN A 201 -0.71 -17.04 5.22
CA GLN A 201 -2.00 -17.58 4.82
C GLN A 201 -3.15 -16.73 5.36
N THR A 202 -4.29 -16.70 4.68
CA THR A 202 -5.52 -16.10 5.22
C THR A 202 -6.14 -17.03 6.25
N VAL A 203 -6.80 -16.46 7.24
CA VAL A 203 -7.61 -17.13 8.25
C VAL A 203 -8.94 -16.39 8.35
N VAL A 204 -10.05 -17.15 8.36
CA VAL A 204 -11.41 -16.62 8.50
C VAL A 204 -12.06 -17.30 9.70
N GLU A 205 -11.99 -16.64 10.86
CA GLU A 205 -12.42 -17.20 12.15
C GLU A 205 -13.88 -17.65 12.15
N ILE A 206 -14.79 -16.86 11.55
CA ILE A 206 -16.24 -17.13 11.48
C ILE A 206 -16.67 -18.39 10.70
N ILE A 207 -15.72 -19.08 10.06
CA ILE A 207 -15.92 -20.39 9.43
C ILE A 207 -14.84 -21.42 9.82
N GLU A 208 -13.93 -21.07 10.75
CA GLU A 208 -12.81 -21.90 11.23
C GLU A 208 -11.89 -22.46 10.11
N ARG A 209 -11.68 -21.69 9.02
CA ARG A 209 -10.87 -22.12 7.87
C ARG A 209 -9.75 -21.15 7.52
N SER A 210 -8.71 -21.68 6.88
CA SER A 210 -7.58 -20.93 6.31
C SER A 210 -7.34 -21.29 4.85
N SER A 211 -6.61 -20.43 4.13
CA SER A 211 -6.03 -20.78 2.84
C SER A 211 -4.80 -21.68 2.98
N ALA A 212 -4.24 -22.13 1.86
CA ALA A 212 -2.83 -22.49 1.80
C ALA A 212 -1.94 -21.25 1.99
N PHE A 213 -0.70 -21.44 2.45
CA PHE A 213 0.33 -20.40 2.41
C PHE A 213 0.60 -19.90 0.99
N ASN A 214 0.96 -18.62 0.86
CA ASN A 214 1.55 -18.07 -0.35
C ASN A 214 2.97 -18.63 -0.59
N GLN A 215 3.59 -18.22 -1.71
CA GLN A 215 4.99 -18.58 -1.98
C GLN A 215 5.92 -17.89 -0.97
N VAL A 216 7.00 -18.57 -0.60
CA VAL A 216 8.00 -18.01 0.32
C VAL A 216 8.78 -16.90 -0.39
N GLU A 217 8.64 -15.68 0.09
CA GLU A 217 9.43 -14.54 -0.35
C GLU A 217 10.59 -14.31 0.63
N CYS A 218 11.80 -14.04 0.12
CA CYS A 218 12.97 -13.77 0.94
C CYS A 218 13.65 -12.45 0.55
N ILE A 219 14.10 -11.69 1.54
CA ILE A 219 14.77 -10.39 1.36
C ILE A 219 16.06 -10.35 2.18
N ARG A 220 17.08 -9.66 1.67
CA ARG A 220 18.35 -9.47 2.36
C ARG A 220 18.42 -8.10 3.04
N ALA A 221 18.85 -8.09 4.29
CA ALA A 221 19.19 -6.88 5.03
C ALA A 221 20.36 -6.15 4.35
N GLN A 222 20.63 -4.91 4.74
CA GLN A 222 21.79 -4.17 4.27
C GLN A 222 23.07 -4.63 4.99
N ASP A 223 24.23 -4.54 4.33
CA ASP A 223 25.53 -4.80 4.95
C ASP A 223 26.05 -3.55 5.68
N GLU A 224 26.56 -3.71 6.90
CA GLU A 224 27.25 -2.65 7.67
C GLU A 224 28.61 -2.23 7.06
N SER A 225 29.09 -2.99 6.07
CA SER A 225 30.41 -2.85 5.43
C SER A 225 30.74 -1.42 5.01
N HIS A 226 29.77 -0.68 4.48
CA HIS A 226 29.95 0.71 4.05
C HIS A 226 30.21 1.68 5.21
N LEU A 227 29.52 1.52 6.35
CA LEU A 227 29.69 2.39 7.52
C LEU A 227 31.01 2.07 8.24
N LEU A 228 31.32 0.78 8.42
CA LEU A 228 32.59 0.35 9.02
C LEU A 228 33.79 0.81 8.18
N ALA A 229 33.71 0.70 6.84
CA ALA A 229 34.74 1.21 5.95
C ALA A 229 34.94 2.73 6.11
N LEU A 230 33.86 3.53 6.12
CA LEU A 230 33.96 4.99 6.29
C LEU A 230 34.58 5.38 7.64
N VAL A 231 34.23 4.70 8.73
CA VAL A 231 34.84 4.93 10.06
C VAL A 231 36.33 4.55 10.06
N LEU A 232 36.71 3.44 9.43
CA LEU A 232 38.11 3.00 9.32
C LEU A 232 38.94 3.96 8.46
N PHE A 233 38.42 4.44 7.32
CA PHE A 233 39.13 5.43 6.49
C PHE A 233 39.25 6.78 7.20
N SER A 234 38.19 7.25 7.86
CA SER A 234 38.19 8.53 8.60
C SER A 234 39.20 8.52 9.77
N SER A 235 39.15 7.49 10.61
CA SER A 235 40.09 7.33 11.74
C SER A 235 41.54 7.14 11.27
N THR A 236 41.79 6.37 10.22
CA THR A 236 43.13 6.23 9.62
C THR A 236 43.65 7.56 9.09
N GLY A 237 42.81 8.32 8.36
CA GLY A 237 43.16 9.65 7.86
C GLY A 237 43.49 10.65 8.98
N LEU A 238 42.71 10.63 10.06
CA LEU A 238 42.96 11.48 11.24
C LEU A 238 44.30 11.13 11.93
N ILE A 239 44.64 9.85 12.07
CA ILE A 239 45.92 9.42 12.66
C ILE A 239 47.11 9.85 11.78
N LEU A 240 46.99 9.72 10.46
CA LEU A 240 48.01 10.19 9.52
C LEU A 240 48.18 11.72 9.57
N LEU A 241 47.09 12.47 9.75
CA LEU A 241 47.12 13.93 9.90
C LEU A 241 47.76 14.36 11.24
N VAL A 242 47.33 13.77 12.35
CA VAL A 242 47.69 14.21 13.72
C VAL A 242 49.04 13.66 14.18
N VAL A 243 49.46 12.49 13.69
CA VAL A 243 50.72 11.84 14.12
C VAL A 243 51.71 11.74 12.95
N GLY A 244 51.25 11.33 11.76
CA GLY A 244 52.10 11.17 10.58
C GLY A 244 52.77 12.47 10.13
N LEU A 245 51.99 13.55 9.93
CA LEU A 245 52.51 14.84 9.50
C LEU A 245 53.55 15.45 10.47
N PRO A 246 53.31 15.60 11.80
CA PRO A 246 54.31 16.16 12.69
C PRO A 246 55.55 15.28 12.85
N LEU A 247 55.45 13.95 12.80
CA LEU A 247 56.62 13.07 12.77
C LEU A 247 57.43 13.24 11.47
N PHE A 248 56.75 13.41 10.33
CA PHE A 248 57.40 13.69 9.05
C PHE A 248 58.11 15.06 9.06
N ILE A 249 57.43 16.12 9.52
CA ILE A 249 58.01 17.47 9.68
C ILE A 249 59.21 17.43 10.63
N TRP A 250 59.11 16.72 11.76
CA TRP A 250 60.23 16.49 12.68
C TRP A 250 61.40 15.83 11.96
N LYS A 251 61.17 14.70 11.25
CA LYS A 251 62.24 13.98 10.52
C LYS A 251 62.89 14.84 9.44
N MET A 252 62.10 15.58 8.66
CA MET A 252 62.62 16.48 7.63
C MET A 252 63.43 17.63 8.25
N SER A 253 62.98 18.22 9.36
CA SER A 253 63.75 19.25 10.07
C SER A 253 65.06 18.73 10.66
N GLN A 254 65.11 17.48 11.14
CA GLN A 254 66.36 16.83 11.55
C GLN A 254 67.31 16.64 10.36
N LEU A 255 66.82 16.09 9.24
CA LEU A 255 67.63 15.87 8.05
C LEU A 255 68.19 17.18 7.49
N LEU A 256 67.38 18.24 7.41
CA LEU A 256 67.83 19.57 6.98
C LEU A 256 68.89 20.16 7.93
N ARG A 257 68.76 19.96 9.26
CA ARG A 257 69.83 20.37 10.21
C ARG A 257 71.15 19.65 9.95
N TYR A 258 71.11 18.33 9.69
CA TYR A 258 72.32 17.56 9.37
C TYR A 258 72.95 17.94 8.02
N SER A 259 72.15 18.34 7.03
CA SER A 259 72.64 18.70 5.69
C SER A 259 73.17 20.13 5.58
N CYS A 260 72.56 21.10 6.26
CA CYS A 260 72.90 22.52 6.08
C CYS A 260 73.93 23.06 7.09
N CYS A 261 74.00 22.48 8.29
CA CYS A 261 74.93 22.92 9.35
C CYS A 261 75.54 21.71 10.10
N PRO A 262 76.58 21.06 9.57
CA PRO A 262 77.31 20.03 10.31
C PRO A 262 77.94 20.66 11.57
N VAL A 263 77.63 20.09 12.73
CA VAL A 263 78.20 20.55 14.02
C VAL A 263 79.66 20.12 14.10
N VAL A 264 80.56 21.02 13.69
CA VAL A 264 82.00 20.86 13.90
C VAL A 264 82.30 21.09 15.38
N VAL A 265 82.64 20.01 16.09
CA VAL A 265 83.15 20.10 17.47
C VAL A 265 84.57 20.66 17.42
N LEU A 266 84.73 21.92 17.82
CA LEU A 266 86.03 22.58 17.89
C LEU A 266 86.83 22.01 19.08
N PRO A 267 88.11 21.61 18.92
CA PRO A 267 88.92 21.11 20.03
C PRO A 267 89.14 22.14 21.15
N ASP A 268 89.28 21.68 22.39
CA ASP A 268 89.43 22.50 23.60
C ASP A 268 90.71 23.36 23.68
N THR A 269 91.55 23.39 22.63
CA THR A 269 92.80 24.15 22.58
C THR A 269 92.64 25.66 22.33
N LEU A 270 91.41 26.16 22.13
CA LEU A 270 91.12 27.57 21.84
C LEU A 270 90.28 28.29 22.91
N LYS A 271 90.37 27.86 24.18
CA LYS A 271 89.95 28.67 25.34
C LYS A 271 91.08 29.61 25.75
N ILE A 272 91.09 30.82 25.20
CA ILE A 272 91.94 31.92 25.67
C ILE A 272 91.14 32.77 26.66
N THR A 273 91.68 32.93 27.87
CA THR A 273 91.10 33.73 28.96
C THR A 273 91.56 35.20 28.84
N ASP A 274 90.70 36.13 29.26
CA ASP A 274 90.95 37.56 29.53
C ASP A 274 91.36 38.52 28.38
N SER A 275 90.37 39.29 27.90
CA SER A 275 90.23 40.76 28.12
C SER A 275 91.33 41.75 27.66
N PRO A 276 91.03 43.01 27.21
CA PRO A 276 89.77 43.60 26.72
C PRO A 276 89.89 44.49 25.43
N GLN A 277 88.72 44.99 24.97
CA GLN A 277 88.46 46.18 24.12
C GLN A 277 88.69 46.17 22.58
N LYS A 278 87.59 46.51 21.88
CA LYS A 278 87.44 47.32 20.64
C LYS A 278 88.01 46.82 19.30
N LEU A 279 87.07 46.41 18.42
CA LEU A 279 86.85 46.80 17.00
C LEU A 279 86.03 45.66 16.35
N ILE A 280 84.90 45.84 15.64
CA ILE A 280 84.14 47.03 15.20
C ILE A 280 82.67 46.87 15.65
N SER A 281 81.97 47.96 15.96
CA SER A 281 80.52 47.94 16.23
C SER A 281 79.74 48.42 15.00
N CYS A 282 78.74 47.65 14.56
CA CYS A 282 77.79 48.08 13.53
C CYS A 282 76.55 48.69 14.18
N LYS A 283 76.15 49.87 13.68
CA LYS A 283 75.22 50.81 14.34
C LYS A 283 73.80 50.23 14.51
N LYS A 284 73.17 50.54 15.65
CA LYS A 284 71.74 50.35 15.93
C LYS A 284 70.98 51.65 15.65
N GLU A 285 69.74 51.58 15.16
CA GLU A 285 68.84 52.75 15.06
C GLU A 285 67.36 52.33 15.26
N ASP A 286 66.90 52.36 16.52
CA ASP A 286 65.46 52.41 16.88
C ASP A 286 65.20 53.85 17.39
N ILE A 287 64.05 54.47 17.08
CA ILE A 287 63.71 55.82 17.58
C ILE A 287 62.24 55.95 18.05
N GLU A 288 62.11 56.61 19.20
CA GLU A 288 60.93 57.04 19.95
C GLU A 288 61.16 58.52 20.40
N THR A 289 60.23 59.40 20.77
CA THR A 289 58.74 59.50 20.82
C THR A 289 58.41 61.04 20.87
N CYS A 290 57.19 61.61 20.96
CA CYS A 290 55.84 61.11 21.25
C CYS A 290 54.73 62.03 20.68
N ASP A 291 53.49 61.55 20.87
CA ASP A 291 52.19 62.23 21.12
C ASP A 291 52.06 63.79 21.18
N THR A 292 50.99 64.30 20.54
CA THR A 292 50.20 65.46 21.03
C THR A 292 48.71 65.29 20.67
N VAL A 293 47.80 65.43 21.65
CA VAL A 293 46.34 65.24 21.47
C VAL A 293 45.62 66.54 21.05
N VAL A 294 44.71 66.45 20.07
CA VAL A 294 43.58 67.39 19.90
C VAL A 294 42.29 66.61 19.59
N ARG A 295 41.18 66.95 20.27
CA ARG A 295 39.84 66.40 20.04
C ARG A 295 38.86 67.52 19.72
N VAL A 296 38.19 67.45 18.57
CA VAL A 296 36.95 68.18 18.26
C VAL A 296 36.02 67.24 17.48
N MET A 297 34.70 67.35 17.68
CA MET A 297 33.69 66.56 16.98
C MET A 297 32.81 67.45 16.09
N TYR A 298 32.42 66.89 14.94
CA TYR A 298 31.20 67.13 14.14
C TYR A 298 30.66 68.56 13.92
N SER A 299 30.40 68.84 12.64
CA SER A 299 29.13 69.43 12.21
C SER A 299 28.65 68.71 10.94
N GLU A 300 27.38 68.87 10.60
CA GLU A 300 26.64 68.09 9.59
C GLU A 300 26.90 68.52 8.14
N GLU A 301 26.37 67.70 7.23
CA GLU A 301 25.83 68.02 5.90
C GLU A 301 26.22 69.37 5.26
N LEU A 302 26.98 69.33 4.15
CA LEU A 302 26.68 70.21 3.01
C LEU A 302 27.22 69.69 1.66
N PHE A 303 26.27 69.35 0.79
CA PHE A 303 26.32 69.55 -0.66
C PHE A 303 27.47 68.91 -1.47
N ARG A 304 27.31 67.61 -1.72
CA ARG A 304 27.31 67.08 -3.09
C ARG A 304 26.25 65.96 -3.20
N SER A 305 24.96 66.18 -3.45
CA SER A 305 24.24 67.20 -4.25
C SER A 305 24.76 67.30 -5.69
N TRP A 306 23.86 67.16 -6.67
CA TRP A 306 24.14 66.58 -8.00
C TRP A 306 24.46 65.08 -7.91
N ILE A 307 23.64 64.15 -8.42
CA ILE A 307 22.42 64.30 -9.24
C ILE A 307 21.25 63.52 -8.60
N GLN A 308 20.08 64.18 -8.53
CA GLN A 308 18.79 63.59 -8.17
C GLN A 308 17.78 63.97 -9.25
N GLU A 309 17.87 63.30 -10.40
CA GLU A 309 17.08 63.48 -11.63
C GLU A 309 17.50 62.30 -12.55
N THR A 310 16.63 61.48 -13.15
CA THR A 310 15.16 61.44 -13.22
C THR A 310 14.63 59.99 -13.30
N LEU A 311 13.32 59.82 -13.03
CA LEU A 311 12.53 58.57 -12.90
C LEU A 311 12.87 57.68 -11.69
#